data_AF-A0A0Q6CB84-F1
#
_entry.id   AF-A0A0Q6CB84-F1
#
_cell.length_a   1.000
_cell.length_b   1.000
_cell.length_c   1.000
_cell.angle_alpha   90.00
_cell.angle_beta   90.00
_cell.angle_gamma   90.00
#
_symmetry.space_group_name_H-M   'P 1'
#
loop_
_entity.id
_entity.type
_entity.pdbx_description
1 polymer ?
#
loop_
_entity_poly.entity_id
_entity_poly.type
_entity_poly.pdbx_seq_one_letter_code
_entity_poly.pdbx_strand_id
1 'polypeptide(L)' 'MPARDIAGSTAMIALTLIVCLQAAPAECKPEPVAFDGSLMSCSMYGQAVAADWIRTHPKWRLQRFTCGIRGREQSA' A
#
# COMPACT_ATOMS: atom_id res chain seq x y z
N MET A 1 29.15 -4.68 28.24
CA MET A 1 28.79 -4.17 26.90
C MET A 1 27.43 -4.76 26.53
N PRO A 2 26.30 -4.06 26.68
CA PRO A 2 25.01 -4.59 26.23
C PRO A 2 24.81 -4.28 24.74
N ALA A 3 24.59 -5.33 23.95
CA ALA A 3 24.11 -5.22 22.58
C ALA A 3 22.70 -4.60 22.63
N ARG A 4 22.62 -3.32 22.28
CA ARG A 4 21.37 -2.56 22.17
C ARG A 4 20.46 -3.28 21.19
N ASP A 5 19.25 -3.53 21.64
CA ASP A 5 18.10 -4.02 20.90
C ASP A 5 18.12 -3.50 19.44
N ILE A 6 18.46 -4.39 18.51
CA ILE A 6 17.92 -4.30 17.15
C ILE A 6 16.45 -4.68 17.34
N ALA A 7 15.66 -3.73 17.85
CA ALA A 7 14.23 -3.78 17.72
C ALA A 7 13.99 -3.93 16.22
N GLY A 8 13.72 -5.17 15.81
CA GLY A 8 13.10 -5.51 14.55
C GLY A 8 11.83 -4.70 14.49
N SER A 9 11.95 -3.48 14.01
CA SER A 9 10.85 -2.66 13.59
C SER A 9 10.33 -3.43 12.40
N THR A 10 9.35 -4.31 12.64
CA THR A 10 8.56 -4.96 11.61
C THR A 10 7.83 -3.83 10.90
N ALA A 11 8.56 -3.15 10.01
CA ALA A 11 8.07 -2.11 9.15
C ALA A 11 7.08 -2.78 8.22
N MET A 12 5.83 -2.88 8.67
CA MET A 12 4.74 -3.37 7.85
C MET A 12 4.67 -2.44 6.65
N ILE A 13 4.95 -2.96 5.47
CA ILE A 13 4.86 -2.17 4.25
C ILE A 13 3.36 -2.07 3.92
N ALA A 14 2.86 -0.84 3.83
CA ALA A 14 1.52 -0.61 3.31
C ALA A 14 1.61 -0.18 1.86
N LEU A 15 0.82 -0.83 1.03
CA LEU A 15 0.52 -0.43 -0.32
C LEU A 15 -0.76 0.41 -0.29
N THR A 16 -0.66 1.72 -0.49
CA THR A 16 -1.85 2.57 -0.62
C THR A 16 -2.20 2.69 -2.10
N LEU A 17 -3.42 2.29 -2.46
CA LEU A 17 -3.97 2.35 -3.81
C LEU A 17 -4.87 3.57 -3.92
N ILE A 18 -4.60 4.46 -4.88
CA ILE A 18 -5.52 5.53 -5.25
C ILE A 18 -6.45 4.97 -6.32
N VAL A 19 -7.70 4.73 -5.92
CA VAL A 19 -8.72 4.13 -6.80
C VAL A 19 -9.87 5.11 -6.98
N CYS A 20 -10.29 5.29 -8.23
CA CYS A 20 -11.41 6.16 -8.58
C CYS A 20 -12.61 5.32 -9.00
N LEU A 21 -13.82 5.79 -8.71
CA LEU A 21 -15.04 5.07 -9.09
C LEU A 21 -15.20 5.11 -10.63
N GLN A 22 -15.48 3.96 -11.24
CA GLN A 22 -15.70 3.88 -12.70
C GLN A 22 -16.93 4.69 -13.15
N ALA A 23 -17.97 4.72 -12.32
CA ALA A 23 -19.18 5.49 -12.58
C ALA A 23 -18.99 7.01 -12.36
N ALA A 24 -18.01 7.40 -11.53
CA ALA A 24 -17.73 8.80 -11.19
C ALA A 24 -16.21 8.99 -11.07
N PRO A 25 -15.49 9.27 -12.17
CA PRO A 25 -14.03 9.37 -12.16
C PRO A 25 -13.48 10.54 -11.33
N ALA A 26 -14.35 11.45 -10.86
CA ALA A 26 -14.00 12.51 -9.92
C ALA A 26 -13.94 12.02 -8.45
N GLU A 27 -14.54 10.86 -8.14
CA GLU A 27 -14.56 10.28 -6.80
C GLU A 27 -13.41 9.27 -6.66
N CYS A 28 -12.28 9.74 -6.13
CA CYS A 28 -11.11 8.91 -5.84
C CYS A 28 -10.90 8.76 -4.34
N LYS A 29 -10.58 7.54 -3.90
CA LYS A 29 -10.27 7.23 -2.51
C LYS A 29 -8.93 6.50 -2.36
N PRO A 30 -8.17 6.78 -1.29
CA PRO A 30 -7.02 5.97 -0.92
C PRO A 30 -7.48 4.70 -0.20
N GLU A 31 -7.15 3.55 -0.77
CA GLU A 31 -7.41 2.23 -0.19
C GLU A 31 -6.09 1.63 0.33
N PRO A 32 -5.89 1.49 1.64
CA PRO A 32 -4.71 0.85 2.19
C PRO A 32 -4.81 -0.67 2.08
N VAL A 33 -3.87 -1.27 1.37
CA VAL A 33 -3.71 -2.72 1.24
C VAL A 33 -2.46 -3.14 1.99
N ALA A 34 -2.62 -4.13 2.86
CA ALA A 34 -1.51 -4.75 3.56
C ALA A 34 -0.63 -5.49 2.54
N PHE A 35 0.67 -5.25 2.59
CA PHE A 35 1.64 -5.94 1.74
C PHE A 35 2.66 -6.65 2.61
N ASP A 36 2.68 -7.97 2.52
CA ASP A 36 3.65 -8.80 3.23
C ASP A 36 4.95 -8.85 2.41
N GLY A 37 5.96 -8.09 2.84
CA GLY A 37 7.28 -8.11 2.22
C GLY A 37 8.13 -6.87 2.51
N SER A 38 9.22 -6.73 1.76
CA SER A 38 10.10 -5.56 1.83
C SER A 38 9.61 -4.41 0.95
N LEU A 39 10.10 -3.19 1.18
CA LEU A 39 9.78 -2.02 0.32
C LEU A 39 10.17 -2.28 -1.14
N MET A 40 11.30 -2.94 -1.38
CA MET A 40 11.75 -3.33 -2.72
C MET A 40 10.76 -4.28 -3.40
N SER A 41 10.26 -5.26 -2.64
CA SER A 41 9.22 -6.17 -3.10
C SER A 41 7.91 -5.44 -3.40
N CYS A 42 7.51 -4.46 -2.59
CA CYS A 42 6.32 -3.65 -2.87
C CYS A 42 6.47 -2.82 -4.15
N SER A 43 7.63 -2.23 -4.42
CA SER A 43 7.86 -1.50 -5.67
C SER A 43 7.77 -2.42 -6.90
N MET A 44 8.29 -3.64 -6.80
CA MET A 44 8.27 -4.63 -7.89
C MET A 44 6.88 -5.25 -8.08
N TYR A 45 6.25 -5.72 -6.99
CA TYR A 45 5.02 -6.52 -7.00
C TYR A 45 3.76 -5.74 -6.62
N GLY A 46 3.86 -4.51 -6.13
CA GLY A 46 2.71 -3.70 -5.69
C GLY A 46 1.73 -3.41 -6.82
N GLN A 47 2.21 -3.25 -8.03
CA GLN A 47 1.39 -3.17 -9.25
C GLN A 47 0.61 -4.46 -9.55
N ALA A 48 1.18 -5.64 -9.27
CA ALA A 48 0.48 -6.91 -9.42
C ALA A 48 -0.61 -7.08 -8.34
N VAL A 49 -0.30 -6.72 -7.09
CA VAL A 49 -1.29 -6.71 -5.98
C VAL A 49 -2.42 -5.72 -6.27
N ALA A 50 -2.10 -4.53 -6.78
CA ALA A 50 -3.07 -3.54 -7.21
C ALA A 50 -4.00 -4.09 -8.29
N ALA A 51 -3.44 -4.77 -9.31
CA ALA A 51 -4.22 -5.39 -10.38
C ALA A 51 -5.17 -6.46 -9.84
N ASP A 52 -4.70 -7.30 -8.92
CA ASP A 52 -5.54 -8.34 -8.29
C ASP A 52 -6.68 -7.74 -7.46
N TRP A 53 -6.41 -6.65 -6.73
CA TRP A 53 -7.43 -5.91 -6.01
C TRP A 53 -8.51 -5.34 -6.94
N ILE A 54 -8.13 -4.76 -8.09
CA ILE A 54 -9.11 -4.27 -9.09
C ILE A 54 -9.95 -5.41 -9.66
N ARG A 55 -9.37 -6.59 -9.87
CA ARG A 55 -10.12 -7.76 -10.36
C ARG A 55 -11.25 -8.15 -9.42
N THR A 56 -11.04 -8.03 -8.10
CA THR A 56 -12.08 -8.25 -7.10
C THR A 56 -13.03 -7.05 -6.95
N HIS A 57 -12.63 -5.87 -7.43
CA HIS A 57 -13.34 -4.60 -7.29
C HIS A 57 -13.54 -3.89 -8.64
N PRO A 58 -14.29 -4.47 -9.60
CA PRO A 58 -14.40 -3.94 -10.97
C PRO A 58 -15.08 -2.57 -11.08
N LYS A 59 -15.80 -2.14 -10.03
CA LYS A 59 -16.39 -0.80 -9.92
C LYS A 59 -15.35 0.30 -9.73
N TRP A 60 -14.13 -0.07 -9.36
CA TRP A 60 -13.05 0.84 -9.05
C TRP A 60 -11.96 0.75 -10.12
N ARG A 61 -11.35 1.89 -10.45
CA ARG A 61 -10.27 2.02 -11.40
C ARG A 61 -9.02 2.46 -10.65
N LEU A 62 -7.92 1.72 -10.80
CA LEU A 62 -6.64 2.16 -10.26
C LEU A 62 -6.12 3.36 -11.03
N GLN A 63 -5.82 4.43 -10.30
CA GLN A 63 -5.24 5.65 -10.83
C GLN A 63 -3.74 5.73 -10.52
N ARG A 64 -3.35 5.35 -9.29
CA ARG A 64 -1.95 5.27 -8.84
C ARG A 64 -1.82 4.30 -7.67
N PHE A 65 -0.62 3.77 -7.43
CA PHE A 65 -0.29 3.05 -6.20
C PHE A 65 0.98 3.65 -5.58
N THR A 66 1.07 3.59 -4.26
CA THR A 66 2.21 4.06 -3.47
C THR A 66 2.58 3.01 -2.43
N CYS A 67 3.86 2.68 -2.35
CA CYS A 67 4.42 1.86 -1.29
C CYS A 67 4.99 2.75 -0.19
N GLY A 68 4.58 2.53 1.04
CA GLY A 68 5.07 3.25 2.21
C GLY A 68 5.38 2.31 3.36
N ILE A 69 6.35 2.68 4.18
CA ILE A 69 6.60 1.99 5.45
C ILE A 69 5.55 2.49 6.45
N ARG A 70 4.71 1.61 7.01
CA ARG A 70 3.87 1.94 8.18
C ARG A 70 4.74 1.94 9.43
N GLY A 71 5.70 2.85 9.49
CA GLY A 71 6.35 3.24 10.73
C GLY A 71 5.58 4.43 11.27
N ARG A 72 4.74 4.21 12.29
CA ARG A 72 4.19 5.21 13.22
C ARG A 72 4.38 6.69 12.80
N GLU A 73 3.69 7.17 11.76
CA GLU A 73 3.39 8.60 11.54
C GLU A 73 2.47 8.77 10.32
N GLN A 74 1.16 8.61 10.53
CA GLN A 74 0.16 9.13 9.61
C GLN A 74 -0.79 10.00 10.44
N SER A 75 -0.27 11.15 10.87
CA SER A 75 -0.98 12.20 11.59
C SER A 75 -0.30 13.54 11.31
N ALA A 76 -0.68 14.17 10.20
CA ALA A 76 -0.62 15.61 10.00
C ALA A 76 -1.57 15.97 8.85
#